data_AF-A0A4R0Q4M7-F1
#
_entry.id   AF-A0A4R0Q4M7-F1
#
_cell.length_a   1.000
_cell.length_b   1.000
_cell.length_c   1.000
_cell.angle_alpha   90.00
_cell.angle_beta   90.00
_cell.angle_gamma   90.00
#
_symmetry.space_group_name_H-M   'P 1'
#
loop_
_entity.id
_entity.type
_entity.pdbx_description
1 polymer ?
#
loop_
_entity_poly.entity_id
_entity_poly.type
_entity_poly.pdbx_seq_one_letter_code
_entity_poly.pdbx_strand_id
1 'polypeptide(L)'
;MSFSKADNKVARKLFEVALQRELKKEMEVFSEILNQWKKQQPEDNRDDYYKIFTAVTDFDKHIARRYDGLRNSWFLDTVIAMLVDKIITTADLEDFSEEAKSEISRGLKFREENEL
;
A
#
# COMPACT_ATOMS: atom_id res chain seq x y z
N MET A 1 10.53 0.52 -18.34
CA MET A 1 10.82 1.96 -18.47
C MET A 1 11.02 2.52 -17.08
N SER A 2 11.84 3.55 -16.88
CA SER A 2 12.07 4.15 -15.55
C SER A 2 11.63 5.62 -15.55
N PHE A 3 11.13 6.09 -14.42
CA PHE A 3 10.81 7.51 -14.23
C PHE A 3 12.02 8.42 -14.43
N SER A 4 11.74 9.64 -14.89
CA SER A 4 12.72 10.72 -14.91
C SER A 4 13.22 11.04 -13.49
N LYS A 5 14.29 11.83 -13.35
CA LYS A 5 14.75 12.27 -12.03
C LYS A 5 13.69 13.09 -11.29
N ALA A 6 12.92 13.91 -12.00
CA ALA A 6 11.85 14.72 -11.44
C ALA A 6 10.68 13.83 -10.97
N ASP A 7 10.22 12.91 -11.82
CA ASP A 7 9.13 11.99 -11.48
C ASP A 7 9.52 11.04 -10.33
N ASN A 8 10.79 10.62 -10.26
CA ASN A 8 11.28 9.87 -9.09
C ASN A 8 11.18 10.66 -7.78
N LYS A 9 11.27 12.00 -7.81
CA LYS A 9 11.08 12.84 -6.62
C LYS A 9 9.60 12.91 -6.24
N VAL A 10 8.71 13.01 -7.23
CA VAL A 10 7.25 12.99 -7.02
C VAL A 10 6.82 11.64 -6.45
N ALA A 11 7.27 10.53 -7.05
CA ALA A 11 6.99 9.17 -6.60
C ALA A 11 7.38 8.93 -5.14
N ARG A 12 8.55 9.39 -4.70
CA ARG A 12 8.95 9.26 -3.28
C ARG A 12 7.98 9.97 -2.34
N LYS A 13 7.54 11.18 -2.67
CA LYS A 13 6.54 11.90 -1.85
C LYS A 13 5.22 11.15 -1.82
N LEU A 14 4.79 10.62 -2.97
CA LEU A 14 3.59 9.81 -3.06
C LEU A 14 3.69 8.53 -2.20
N PHE A 15 4.85 7.87 -2.16
CA PHE A 15 5.07 6.70 -1.31
C PHE A 15 4.92 7.00 0.18
N GLU A 16 5.42 8.15 0.64
CA GLU A 16 5.20 8.58 2.04
C GLU A 16 3.72 8.77 2.34
N VAL A 17 2.97 9.42 1.44
CA VAL A 17 1.52 9.62 1.60
C VAL A 17 0.78 8.28 1.59
N ALA A 18 1.11 7.38 0.66
CA ALA A 18 0.53 6.06 0.55
C ALA A 18 0.80 5.23 1.82
N LEU A 19 2.05 5.23 2.31
CA LEU A 19 2.44 4.55 3.54
C LEU A 19 1.58 5.02 4.72
N GLN A 20 1.39 6.32 4.89
CA GLN A 20 0.53 6.84 5.97
C GLN A 20 -0.93 6.39 5.85
N ARG A 21 -1.48 6.31 4.62
CA ARG A 21 -2.84 5.79 4.38
C ARG A 21 -2.96 4.32 4.76
N GLU A 22 -1.99 3.51 4.36
CA GLU A 22 -1.96 2.08 4.69
C GLU A 22 -1.80 1.85 6.19
N LEU A 23 -0.85 2.52 6.84
CA LEU A 23 -0.66 2.47 8.29
C LEU A 23 -1.94 2.83 9.04
N LYS A 24 -2.61 3.93 8.63
CA LYS A 24 -3.86 4.35 9.27
C LYS A 24 -4.95 3.27 9.13
N LYS A 25 -5.16 2.78 7.91
CA LYS A 25 -6.17 1.75 7.62
C LYS A 25 -5.93 0.50 8.46
N GLU A 26 -4.68 0.04 8.56
CA GLU A 26 -4.39 -1.16 9.33
C GLU A 26 -4.51 -0.93 10.85
N MET A 27 -4.12 0.24 11.34
CA MET A 27 -4.35 0.60 12.75
C MET A 27 -5.84 0.58 13.13
N GLU A 28 -6.74 0.92 12.20
CA GLU A 28 -8.19 0.78 12.39
C GLU A 28 -8.61 -0.71 12.46
N VAL A 29 -8.02 -1.59 11.63
CA VAL A 29 -8.23 -3.05 11.69
C VAL A 29 -7.77 -3.62 13.03
N PHE A 30 -6.56 -3.26 13.48
CA PHE A 30 -6.04 -3.68 14.78
C PHE A 30 -6.94 -3.21 15.93
N SER A 31 -7.42 -1.97 15.84
CA SER A 31 -8.36 -1.43 16.83
C SER A 31 -9.65 -2.24 16.90
N GLU A 32 -10.20 -2.63 15.75
CA GLU A 32 -11.42 -3.45 15.69
C GLU A 32 -11.22 -4.83 16.30
N ILE A 33 -10.10 -5.52 16.01
CA ILE A 33 -9.77 -6.80 16.66
C ILE A 33 -9.75 -6.66 18.19
N LEU A 34 -9.07 -5.63 18.70
CA LEU A 34 -8.97 -5.39 20.14
C LEU A 34 -10.33 -5.01 20.76
N ASN A 35 -11.17 -4.26 20.03
CA ASN A 35 -12.50 -3.90 20.50
C ASN A 35 -13.43 -5.11 20.56
N GLN A 36 -13.32 -6.04 19.61
CA GLN A 36 -14.07 -7.29 19.63
C GLN A 36 -13.69 -8.15 20.83
N TRP A 37 -12.39 -8.34 21.07
CA TRP A 37 -11.89 -9.04 22.24
C TRP A 37 -12.40 -8.42 23.56
N LYS A 38 -12.31 -7.09 23.71
CA LYS A 38 -12.83 -6.37 24.89
C LYS A 38 -14.32 -6.58 25.13
N LYS A 39 -15.12 -6.69 24.06
CA LYS A 39 -16.56 -6.93 24.14
C LYS A 39 -16.89 -8.38 24.52
N GLN A 40 -16.12 -9.33 24.00
CA GLN A 40 -16.34 -10.76 24.20
C GLN A 40 -15.96 -11.22 25.61
N GLN A 41 -14.95 -10.59 26.22
CA GLN A 41 -14.42 -10.97 27.54
C GLN A 41 -14.22 -12.49 27.71
N PRO A 42 -13.46 -13.13 26.81
CA PRO A 42 -13.34 -14.58 26.81
C PRO A 42 -12.51 -15.08 27.99
N GLU A 43 -12.85 -16.25 28.51
CA GLU A 43 -12.06 -16.93 29.55
C GLU A 43 -10.70 -17.41 28.99
N ASP A 44 -10.68 -17.89 27.73
CA ASP A 44 -9.46 -18.24 27.00
C ASP A 44 -9.11 -17.17 25.96
N ASN A 45 -7.92 -16.59 26.08
CA ASN A 45 -7.48 -15.44 25.29
C ASN A 45 -6.53 -15.82 24.15
N ARG A 46 -6.21 -17.11 23.98
CA ARG A 46 -5.20 -17.58 23.01
C ARG A 46 -5.57 -17.23 21.57
N ASP A 47 -6.81 -17.49 21.17
CA ASP A 47 -7.24 -17.24 19.79
C ASP A 47 -7.23 -15.75 19.45
N ASP A 48 -7.68 -14.89 20.35
CA ASP A 48 -7.68 -13.44 20.12
C ASP A 48 -6.28 -12.83 20.15
N TYR A 49 -5.39 -13.36 21.00
CA TYR A 49 -3.97 -13.02 20.95
C TYR A 49 -3.37 -13.38 19.59
N TYR A 50 -3.63 -14.59 19.08
CA TYR A 50 -3.12 -15.00 17.77
C TYR A 50 -3.73 -14.20 16.61
N LYS A 51 -4.99 -13.75 16.71
CA LYS A 51 -5.59 -12.86 15.70
C LYS A 51 -4.83 -11.55 15.58
N ILE A 52 -4.58 -10.84 16.69
CA ILE A 52 -3.85 -9.57 16.64
C ILE A 52 -2.39 -9.77 16.24
N PHE A 53 -1.74 -10.82 16.75
CA PHE A 53 -0.36 -11.15 16.37
C PHE A 53 -0.23 -11.43 14.87
N THR A 54 -1.13 -12.24 14.32
CA THR A 54 -1.13 -12.58 12.89
C THR A 54 -1.36 -11.34 12.04
N ALA A 55 -2.36 -10.51 12.39
CA ALA A 55 -2.66 -9.27 11.67
C ALA A 55 -1.44 -8.33 11.65
N VAL A 56 -0.79 -8.11 12.79
CA VAL A 56 0.42 -7.26 12.87
C VAL A 56 1.57 -7.83 12.05
N THR A 57 1.85 -9.13 12.17
CA THR A 57 2.99 -9.74 11.46
C THR A 57 2.78 -9.83 9.96
N ASP A 58 1.55 -10.05 9.48
CA ASP A 58 1.26 -10.08 8.05
C ASP A 58 1.32 -8.68 7.44
N PHE A 59 0.84 -7.66 8.17
CA PHE A 59 0.97 -6.28 7.72
C PHE A 59 2.44 -5.81 7.71
N ASP A 60 3.24 -6.16 8.71
CA ASP A 60 4.68 -5.87 8.73
C ASP A 60 5.40 -6.45 7.50
N LYS A 61 5.13 -7.72 7.16
CA LYS A 61 5.64 -8.35 5.92
C LYS A 61 5.20 -7.62 4.66
N HIS A 62 3.96 -7.13 4.62
CA HIS A 62 3.43 -6.37 3.49
C HIS A 62 4.15 -5.04 3.30
N ILE A 63 4.31 -4.26 4.37
CA ILE A 63 5.03 -2.98 4.35
C ILE A 63 6.48 -3.19 3.96
N ALA A 64 7.17 -4.16 4.58
CA ALA A 64 8.55 -4.50 4.24
C ALA A 64 8.69 -4.87 2.76
N ARG A 65 7.80 -5.72 2.23
CA ARG A 65 7.83 -6.11 0.81
C ARG A 65 7.66 -4.92 -0.14
N ARG A 66 6.83 -3.94 0.23
CA ARG A 66 6.50 -2.81 -0.64
C ARG A 66 7.54 -1.69 -0.58
N TYR A 67 8.05 -1.38 0.61
CA TYR A 67 8.80 -0.17 0.87
C TYR A 67 10.29 -0.42 1.17
N ASP A 68 10.67 -1.56 1.75
CA ASP A 68 12.06 -1.79 2.13
C ASP A 68 12.95 -1.98 0.90
N GLY A 69 14.04 -1.20 0.86
CA GLY A 69 15.01 -1.27 -0.22
C GLY A 69 14.44 -0.89 -1.60
N LEU A 70 13.31 -0.17 -1.65
CA LEU A 70 12.64 0.20 -2.89
C LEU A 70 13.56 1.02 -3.81
N ARG A 71 13.89 0.44 -4.96
CA ARG A 71 14.81 1.04 -5.96
C ARG A 71 14.03 1.89 -6.97
N ASN A 72 14.64 2.97 -7.47
CA ASN A 72 14.02 3.84 -8.48
C ASN A 72 13.50 3.08 -9.72
N SER A 73 14.17 1.98 -10.10
CA SER A 73 13.76 1.13 -11.22
C SER A 73 12.39 0.47 -11.03
N TRP A 74 11.92 0.34 -9.79
CA TRP A 74 10.65 -0.28 -9.43
C TRP A 74 9.54 0.74 -9.17
N PHE A 75 9.84 2.03 -9.14
CA PHE A 75 8.86 3.04 -8.74
C PHE A 75 7.61 3.06 -9.64
N LEU A 76 7.77 2.89 -10.95
CA LEU A 76 6.64 2.82 -11.87
C LEU A 76 5.70 1.67 -11.52
N ASP A 77 6.25 0.47 -11.37
CA ASP A 77 5.48 -0.73 -11.03
C ASP A 77 4.82 -0.60 -9.65
N THR A 78 5.51 -0.02 -8.68
CA THR A 78 4.96 0.25 -7.34
C THR A 78 3.80 1.23 -7.39
N VAL A 79 3.89 2.31 -8.18
CA VAL A 79 2.78 3.26 -8.37
C VAL A 79 1.57 2.57 -8.99
N ILE A 80 1.78 1.74 -10.03
CA ILE A 80 0.69 0.97 -10.65
C ILE A 80 0.07 -0.01 -9.65
N ALA A 81 0.87 -0.75 -8.89
CA ALA A 81 0.37 -1.68 -7.87
C ALA A 81 -0.49 -0.98 -6.81
N MET A 82 -0.07 0.19 -6.33
CA MET A 82 -0.86 0.98 -5.37
C MET A 82 -2.20 1.49 -5.94
N LEU A 83 -2.28 1.74 -7.25
CA LEU A 83 -3.55 2.09 -7.92
C LEU A 83 -4.48 0.88 -8.00
N VAL A 84 -3.95 -0.31 -8.35
CA VAL A 84 -4.71 -1.57 -8.36
C VAL A 84 -5.25 -1.89 -6.97
N ASP A 85 -4.41 -1.74 -5.94
CA ASP A 85 -4.79 -1.94 -4.53
C ASP A 85 -5.67 -0.81 -3.97
N LYS A 86 -5.93 0.24 -4.75
CA LYS A 86 -6.75 1.43 -4.39
C LYS A 86 -6.23 2.17 -3.15
N ILE A 87 -4.93 2.12 -2.91
CA ILE A 87 -4.25 2.90 -1.84
C ILE A 87 -4.11 4.37 -2.28
N ILE A 88 -3.89 4.57 -3.57
CA ILE A 88 -3.85 5.87 -4.23
C ILE A 88 -4.88 5.90 -5.36
N THR A 89 -5.17 7.10 -5.83
CA THR A 89 -6.12 7.38 -6.91
C THR A 89 -5.41 8.11 -8.06
N THR A 90 -6.08 8.24 -9.20
CA THR A 90 -5.56 9.01 -10.33
C THR A 90 -5.32 10.48 -9.98
N ALA A 91 -6.06 11.04 -9.01
CA ALA A 91 -5.83 12.41 -8.52
C ALA A 91 -4.47 12.55 -7.84
N ASP A 92 -3.96 11.50 -7.19
CA ASP A 92 -2.65 11.51 -6.56
C ASP A 92 -1.49 11.56 -7.59
N LEU A 93 -1.80 11.46 -8.89
CA LEU A 93 -0.82 11.53 -9.97
C LEU A 93 -0.63 12.94 -10.53
N GLU A 94 -1.33 13.96 -10.02
CA GLU A 94 -1.36 15.32 -10.58
C GLU A 94 0.03 15.90 -10.86
N ASP A 95 0.96 15.73 -9.91
CA ASP A 95 2.33 16.26 -9.95
C ASP A 95 3.29 15.50 -10.89
N PHE A 96 2.88 14.35 -11.43
CA PHE A 96 3.69 13.63 -12.41
C PHE A 96 3.67 14.33 -13.76
N SER A 97 4.75 14.15 -14.54
CA SER A 97 4.75 14.55 -15.94
C SER A 97 3.68 13.82 -16.76
N GLU A 98 3.22 14.42 -17.86
CA GLU A 98 2.26 13.78 -18.75
C GLU A 98 2.79 12.48 -19.37
N GLU A 99 4.10 12.40 -19.61
CA GLU A 99 4.75 11.17 -20.04
C GLU A 99 4.62 10.08 -18.96
N ALA A 100 4.95 10.40 -17.71
CA ALA A 100 4.81 9.45 -16.61
C ALA A 100 3.34 9.02 -16.39
N LYS A 101 2.38 9.95 -16.46
CA LYS A 101 0.94 9.63 -16.38
C LYS A 101 0.51 8.69 -17.50
N SER A 102 1.00 8.89 -18.73
CA SER A 102 0.72 8.02 -19.87
C SER A 102 1.26 6.60 -19.65
N GLU A 103 2.49 6.48 -19.15
CA GLU A 103 3.10 5.19 -18.84
C GLU A 103 2.38 4.46 -17.70
N ILE A 104 2.05 5.17 -16.61
CA ILE A 104 1.25 4.61 -15.50
C ILE A 104 -0.10 4.12 -16.02
N SER A 105 -0.78 4.92 -16.84
CA SER A 105 -2.09 4.56 -17.40
C SER A 105 -2.02 3.32 -18.30
N ARG A 106 -0.95 3.19 -19.10
CA ARG A 106 -0.73 2.02 -19.94
C ARG A 106 -0.49 0.76 -19.09
N GLY A 107 0.35 0.88 -18.05
CA GLY A 107 0.63 -0.21 -17.14
C GLY A 107 -0.59 -0.64 -16.32
N LEU A 108 -1.42 0.32 -15.89
CA LEU A 108 -2.66 0.05 -15.17
C LEU A 108 -3.64 -0.74 -16.05
N LYS A 109 -3.91 -0.29 -17.28
CA LYS A 109 -4.77 -1.01 -18.22
C LYS A 109 -4.28 -2.43 -18.49
N PHE A 110 -2.96 -2.60 -18.68
CA PHE A 110 -2.37 -3.91 -18.87
C PHE A 110 -2.64 -4.85 -17.67
N ARG A 111 -2.55 -4.35 -16.43
CA ARG A 111 -2.88 -5.18 -15.25
C ARG A 111 -4.37 -5.50 -15.15
N GLU A 112 -5.24 -4.53 -15.43
CA GLU A 112 -6.69 -4.72 -15.42
C GLU A 112 -7.15 -5.76 -16.46
N GLU A 113 -6.55 -5.77 -17.64
CA GLU A 113 -6.89 -6.68 -18.74
C GLU A 113 -6.38 -8.12 -18.53
N ASN A 114 -5.36 -8.32 -17.69
CA ASN A 114 -4.69 -9.61 -17.54
C ASN A 114 -4.99 -10.34 -16.20
N GLU A 115 -5.95 -9.86 -15.41
CA GLU A 115 -6.38 -10.46 -14.12
C GLU A 115 -5.22 -11.00 -13.25
N LEU A 116 -4.14 -10.22 -13.12
CA LEU A 116 -2.98 -10.53 -12.26
C LEU A 116 -3.01 -9.72 -10.96
#